data_AF-A0A2M8CHN3-F1
#
_entry.id   AF-A0A2M8CHN3-F1
#
_cell.length_a   1.000
_cell.length_b   1.000
_cell.length_c   1.000
_cell.angle_alpha   90.00
_cell.angle_beta   90.00
_cell.angle_gamma   90.00
#
_symmetry.space_group_name_H-M   'P 1'
#
loop_
_entity.id
_entity.type
_entity.pdbx_description
1 polymer ?
#
loop_
_entity_poly.entity_id
_entity_poly.type
_entity_poly.pdbx_seq_one_letter_code
_entity_poly.pdbx_strand_id
1 'polypeptide(L)' 'MLDIKNGVSLLPYNTLKMNVKANEFVEISSVEDLRHLSSQKGFPERKKLILSAGSNVLFSGDFDGLI' A
#
# COMPACT_ATOMS: atom_id res chain seq x y z
N MET A 1 -10.18 1.22 -13.26
CA MET A 1 -8.92 1.98 -13.40
C MET A 1 -8.29 2.01 -12.02
N LEU A 2 -7.05 1.56 -11.86
CA LEU A 2 -6.38 1.65 -10.56
C LEU A 2 -6.15 3.13 -10.23
N ASP A 3 -6.54 3.53 -9.03
CA ASP A 3 -6.35 4.87 -8.50
C ASP A 3 -5.30 4.80 -7.39
N ILE A 4 -4.12 5.37 -7.65
CA ILE A 4 -3.04 5.46 -6.67
C ILE A 4 -3.24 6.74 -5.88
N LYS A 5 -3.51 6.60 -4.58
CA LYS A 5 -3.74 7.70 -3.65
C LYS A 5 -2.46 8.05 -2.92
N ASN A 6 -2.24 9.34 -2.67
CA ASN A 6 -1.06 9.81 -1.95
C ASN A 6 -1.39 10.16 -0.49
N GLY A 7 -0.45 9.91 0.43
CA GLY A 7 -0.55 10.33 1.83
C GLY A 7 -1.70 9.69 2.62
N VAL A 8 -2.08 8.45 2.27
CA VAL A 8 -3.22 7.75 2.86
C VAL A 8 -2.92 7.32 4.30
N SER A 9 -3.85 7.58 5.22
CA SER A 9 -3.76 7.07 6.59
C SER A 9 -3.89 5.55 6.61
N LEU A 10 -2.95 4.87 7.26
CA LEU A 10 -2.99 3.43 7.46
C LEU A 10 -3.75 3.02 8.73
N LEU A 11 -4.31 3.97 9.48
CA LEU A 11 -5.09 3.71 10.70
C LEU A 11 -6.24 2.70 10.52
N PRO A 12 -7.03 2.72 9.42
CA PRO A 12 -8.04 1.69 9.19
C PRO A 12 -7.46 0.36 8.67
N TYR A 13 -6.20 0.33 8.24
CA TYR A 13 -5.54 -0.79 7.58
C TYR A 13 -4.53 -1.53 8.46
N ASN A 14 -4.48 -1.25 9.77
CA ASN A 14 -3.68 -2.00 10.72
C ASN A 14 -4.40 -2.21 12.05
N THR A 15 -4.31 -3.40 12.62
CA THR A 15 -5.06 -3.76 13.84
C THR A 15 -4.46 -3.16 15.10
N LEU A 16 -3.17 -2.80 15.07
CA LEU A 16 -2.48 -2.11 16.16
C LEU A 16 -2.89 -0.63 16.29
N LYS A 17 -3.74 -0.12 15.38
CA LYS A 17 -4.26 1.25 15.36
C LYS A 17 -3.16 2.31 15.38
N MET A 18 -2.05 2.02 14.72
CA MET A 18 -0.96 2.97 14.54
C MET A 18 -1.39 4.08 13.60
N ASN A 19 -1.24 5.32 14.05
CA ASN A 19 -1.56 6.52 13.29
C ASN A 19 -0.37 6.92 12.40
N VAL A 20 -0.19 6.19 11.30
CA VAL A 20 0.85 6.43 10.29
C VAL A 20 0.23 6.56 8.91
N LYS A 21 1.01 7.06 7.94
CA LYS A 21 0.60 7.22 6.55
C LYS A 21 1.49 6.42 5.59
N ALA A 22 0.93 6.07 4.44
CA ALA A 22 1.69 5.64 3.28
C ALA A 22 1.89 6.80 2.31
N ASN A 23 3.06 6.88 1.68
CA ASN A 23 3.31 7.85 0.62
C ASN A 23 2.37 7.59 -0.56
N GLU A 24 2.25 6.32 -0.98
CA GLU A 24 1.37 5.89 -2.05
C GLU A 24 0.54 4.68 -1.58
N PHE A 25 -0.71 4.59 -2.02
CA PHE A 25 -1.65 3.54 -1.61
C PHE A 25 -2.56 3.13 -2.76
N VAL A 26 -2.77 1.83 -2.94
CA VAL A 26 -3.71 1.32 -3.94
C VAL A 26 -4.44 0.07 -3.46
N GLU A 27 -5.76 0.01 -3.70
CA GLU A 27 -6.56 -1.18 -3.42
C GLU A 27 -6.60 -2.10 -4.65
N ILE A 28 -6.29 -3.38 -4.42
CA ILE A 28 -6.31 -4.42 -5.45
C ILE A 28 -7.52 -5.32 -5.21
N SER A 29 -8.42 -5.40 -6.17
CA SER A 29 -9.66 -6.18 -6.08
C SER A 29 -9.70 -7.38 -7.03
N SER A 30 -8.77 -7.44 -7.99
CA SER A 30 -8.71 -8.48 -9.01
C SER A 30 -7.28 -8.80 -9.45
N VAL A 31 -7.12 -9.95 -10.10
CA VAL A 31 -5.84 -10.32 -10.74
C VAL A 31 -5.47 -9.30 -11.82
N GLU A 32 -6.45 -8.75 -12.53
CA GLU A 32 -6.22 -7.76 -13.58
C GLU A 32 -5.66 -6.45 -13.01
N ASP A 33 -6.13 -6.04 -11.82
CA ASP A 33 -5.58 -4.87 -11.14
C ASP A 33 -4.08 -5.06 -10.83
N LEU A 34 -3.71 -6.25 -10.34
CA LEU A 34 -2.32 -6.58 -10.06
C LEU A 34 -1.47 -6.67 -11.33
N ARG A 35 -2.02 -7.19 -12.44
CA ARG A 35 -1.34 -7.22 -13.75
C ARG A 35 -1.09 -5.81 -14.27
N HIS A 36 -2.11 -4.95 -14.22
CA HIS A 36 -1.98 -3.56 -14.62
C HIS A 36 -0.95 -2.82 -13.77
N LEU A 37 -1.01 -2.95 -12.44
CA LEU A 37 -0.04 -2.31 -11.54
C LEU A 37 1.38 -2.82 -11.78
N SER A 38 1.56 -4.13 -11.94
CA SER A 38 2.88 -4.73 -12.14
C SER A 38 3.51 -4.46 -13.51
N SER A 39 2.69 -4.10 -14.51
CA SER A 39 3.15 -3.66 -15.83
C SER A 39 3.67 -2.22 -15.86
N GLN A 40 3.44 -1.42 -14.80
CA GLN A 40 3.92 -0.04 -14.74
C GLN A 40 5.45 0.01 -14.70
N LYS A 41 6.04 0.94 -15.45
CA LYS A 41 7.48 1.15 -15.49
C LYS A 41 8.01 1.47 -14.09
N GLY A 42 9.08 0.79 -13.69
CA GLY A 42 9.71 0.98 -12.38
C GLY A 42 8.98 0.28 -11.23
N PHE A 43 7.91 -0.48 -11.49
CA PHE A 43 7.23 -1.23 -10.44
C PHE A 43 8.15 -2.22 -9.73
N PRO A 44 8.99 -3.05 -10.41
CA PRO A 44 9.90 -3.98 -9.74
C PRO A 44 10.82 -3.33 -8.70
N GLU A 45 11.31 -2.13 -8.98
CA GLU A 45 12.27 -1.36 -8.19
C GLU A 45 11.59 -0.49 -7.12
N ARG A 46 10.28 -0.26 -7.25
CA ARG A 46 9.48 0.53 -6.31
C ARG A 46 9.44 -0.14 -4.94
N LYS A 47 9.84 0.61 -3.91
CA LYS A 47 9.66 0.21 -2.51
C LYS A 47 8.17 0.05 -2.23
N LYS A 48 7.76 -1.16 -1.87
CA LYS A 48 6.35 -1.51 -1.70
C LYS A 48 6.16 -2.57 -0.61
N LEU A 49 5.00 -2.57 0.02
CA LEU A 49 4.60 -3.55 1.02
C LEU A 49 3.16 -3.97 0.73
N ILE A 50 2.97 -5.25 0.38
CA ILE A 50 1.63 -5.81 0.18
C ILE A 50 0.99 -6.00 1.55
N LEU A 51 -0.12 -5.31 1.79
CA LEU A 51 -0.83 -5.33 3.06
C LEU A 51 -2.23 -5.92 2.87
N SER A 52 -2.59 -6.90 3.70
CA SER A 52 -3.96 -7.42 3.81
C SER A 52 -4.70 -6.67 4.93
N ALA A 53 -5.23 -7.38 5.93
CA ALA A 53 -5.88 -6.77 7.09
C ALA A 53 -4.91 -6.04 8.04
N GLY A 54 -3.59 -6.15 7.82
CA GLY A 54 -2.57 -5.54 8.67
C GLY A 54 -2.61 -6.04 10.12
N SER A 55 -2.97 -7.31 10.33
CA SER A 55 -3.15 -7.89 11.66
C SER A 55 -1.86 -8.26 12.39
N ASN A 56 -0.75 -8.31 11.66
CA ASN A 56 0.56 -8.70 12.17
C ASN A 56 1.67 -7.82 11.57
N VAL A 57 1.41 -6.51 11.49
CA VAL A 57 2.37 -5.52 10.99
C VAL A 57 2.52 -4.41 12.02
N LEU A 58 3.77 -4.11 12.36
CA LEU A 58 4.15 -2.98 13.19
C LEU A 58 4.85 -1.94 12.31
N PHE A 59 4.29 -0.74 12.22
CA PHE A 59 4.90 0.38 11.50
C PHE A 59 5.79 1.19 12.44
N SER A 60 7.08 1.35 12.14
CA SER A 60 7.99 2.19 12.94
C SER A 60 7.90 3.68 12.62
N GLY A 61 7.04 4.06 11.67
CA GLY A 61 6.81 5.42 11.19
C GLY A 61 5.99 5.41 9.92
N ASP A 62 5.87 6.56 9.27
CA ASP A 62 5.25 6.67 7.95
C ASP A 62 6.00 5.80 6.93
N PHE A 63 5.25 5.12 6.08
CA PHE A 63 5.81 4.26 5.04
C PHE A 63 6.06 5.07 3.78
N ASP A 64 7.31 5.45 3.56
CA ASP A 64 7.76 6.04 2.29
C ASP A 64 7.90 4.95 1.22
N GLY A 65 6.77 4.62 0.59
CA GLY A 65 6.63 3.63 -0.48
C GLY A 65 5.16 3.39 -0.82
N LEU A 66 4.92 2.40 -1.69
CA LEU A 66 3.58 1.95 -2.07
C LEU A 66 3.05 0.87 -1.12
N ILE A 67 1.91 1.13 -0.50
CA ILE A 67 1.07 0.10 0.14
C ILE A 67 0.08 -0.44 -0.89
#